data_AF-A0A9Q0XA38-F1
#
_entry.id   AF-A0A9Q0XA38-F1
#
_cell.length_a   1.000
_cell.length_b   1.000
_cell.length_c   1.000
_cell.angle_alpha   90.00
_cell.angle_beta   90.00
_cell.angle_gamma   90.00
#
_symmetry.space_group_name_H-M   'P 1'
#
loop_
_entity.id
_entity.type
_entity.pdbx_description
1 polymer ?
#
loop_
_entity_poly.entity_id
_entity_poly.type
_entity_poly.pdbx_seq_one_letter_code
_entity_poly.pdbx_strand_id
1 'polypeptide(L)'
;MAPGSSPVRLGCALLLLLVLCSALSVQSQRLVGGRQEVPVSDPGAQEAAAFAMDAYNQGSNSLYYYKLLRVLKVETQPLSAPRNGIQ
;
A
#
# COMPACT_ATOMS: atom_id res chain seq x y z
N MET A 1 15.61 -10.71 -54.95
CA MET A 1 15.63 -9.34 -54.43
C MET A 1 15.40 -9.41 -52.91
N ALA A 2 16.44 -9.60 -52.11
CA ALA A 2 16.33 -9.65 -50.65
C ALA A 2 17.26 -8.56 -50.09
N PRO A 3 16.76 -7.54 -49.38
CA PRO A 3 17.61 -6.53 -48.80
C PRO A 3 18.34 -7.13 -47.59
N GLY A 4 19.67 -7.10 -47.61
CA GLY A 4 20.51 -7.55 -46.51
C GLY A 4 20.15 -6.80 -45.23
N SER A 5 19.65 -7.53 -44.24
CA SER A 5 19.45 -7.01 -42.89
C SER A 5 20.81 -6.70 -42.29
N SER A 6 21.19 -5.43 -42.28
CA SER A 6 22.44 -4.98 -41.65
C SER A 6 22.43 -5.32 -40.15
N PRO A 7 23.56 -5.77 -39.57
CA PRO A 7 23.65 -6.19 -38.16
C PRO A 7 23.21 -5.09 -37.18
N VAL A 8 23.32 -3.83 -37.61
CA VAL A 8 22.87 -2.65 -36.88
C VAL A 8 21.35 -2.65 -36.62
N ARG A 9 20.54 -3.12 -37.57
CA ARG A 9 19.07 -3.15 -37.41
C ARG A 9 18.62 -4.19 -36.38
N LEU A 10 19.30 -5.33 -36.33
CA LEU A 10 19.08 -6.37 -35.32
C LEU A 10 19.50 -5.89 -33.93
N GLY A 11 20.63 -5.20 -33.84
CA GLY A 11 21.09 -4.57 -32.59
C GLY A 11 20.09 -3.55 -32.05
N CYS A 12 19.58 -2.65 -32.91
CA CYS A 12 18.57 -1.66 -32.51
C CYS A 12 17.24 -2.31 -32.09
N ALA A 13 16.78 -3.34 -32.80
CA ALA A 13 15.56 -4.05 -32.45
C ALA A 13 15.66 -4.74 -31.08
N LEU A 14 16.80 -5.36 -30.77
CA LEU A 14 17.06 -5.98 -29.48
C LEU A 14 17.12 -4.94 -28.35
N LEU A 15 17.78 -3.80 -28.59
CA LEU A 15 17.84 -2.69 -27.64
C LEU A 15 16.45 -2.13 -27.32
N LEU A 16 15.62 -1.92 -28.35
CA LEU A 16 14.24 -1.46 -28.20
C LEU A 16 13.39 -2.47 -27.43
N LEU A 17 13.56 -3.77 -27.70
CA LEU A 17 12.85 -4.83 -26.98
C LEU A 17 13.22 -4.86 -25.49
N LEU A 18 14.51 -4.71 -25.16
CA LEU A 18 14.99 -4.67 -23.77
C LEU A 18 14.45 -3.45 -23.01
N VAL A 19 14.40 -2.29 -23.66
CA VAL A 19 13.81 -1.07 -23.08
C VAL A 19 12.31 -1.24 -22.83
N LEU A 20 11.57 -1.80 -23.79
CA LEU A 20 10.15 -2.11 -23.59
C LEU A 20 9.92 -3.10 -22.45
N CYS A 21 10.69 -4.17 -22.40
CA CYS A 21 10.56 -5.20 -21.36
C CYS A 21 10.79 -4.60 -19.96
N SER A 22 11.76 -3.70 -19.84
CA SER A 22 12.05 -2.97 -18.61
C SER A 22 10.89 -2.05 -18.20
N ALA A 23 10.29 -1.34 -19.15
CA ALA A 23 9.13 -0.47 -18.90
C ALA A 23 7.89 -1.23 -18.44
N LEU A 24 7.66 -2.46 -18.96
CA LEU A 24 6.56 -3.31 -18.52
C LEU A 24 6.80 -3.91 -17.12
N SER A 25 8.06 -4.06 -16.71
CA SER A 25 8.44 -4.63 -15.41
C SER A 25 8.39 -3.63 -14.24
N VAL A 26 7.99 -2.38 -14.46
CA VAL A 26 7.63 -1.44 -13.39
C VAL A 26 6.31 -1.89 -12.77
N GLN A 27 6.37 -2.99 -12.05
CA GLN A 27 5.41 -3.34 -11.04
C GLN A 27 5.50 -2.25 -9.97
N SER A 28 4.43 -1.48 -9.85
CA SER A 28 4.27 -0.40 -8.89
C SER A 28 4.83 -0.83 -7.53
N GLN A 29 6.01 -0.33 -7.18
CA GLN A 29 6.51 -0.43 -5.82
C GLN A 29 5.58 0.43 -4.99
N ARG A 30 4.52 -0.20 -4.45
CA ARG A 30 3.59 0.44 -3.53
C ARG A 30 4.44 0.95 -2.38
N LEU A 31 4.70 2.26 -2.34
CA LEU A 31 5.53 2.89 -1.32
C LEU A 31 4.93 2.56 0.05
N VAL A 32 5.58 1.64 0.77
CA VAL A 32 5.21 1.23 2.11
C VAL A 32 5.58 2.40 3.02
N GLY A 33 4.59 3.17 3.45
CA GLY A 33 4.80 4.33 4.32
C GLY A 33 3.78 5.45 4.17
N GLY A 34 3.04 5.49 3.06
CA GLY A 34 1.94 6.43 2.87
C GLY A 34 0.66 5.98 3.58
N ARG A 35 -0.12 6.93 4.12
CA ARG A 35 -1.48 6.64 4.57
C ARG A 35 -2.33 6.23 3.38
N GLN A 36 -3.05 5.14 3.50
CA GLN A 36 -4.00 4.64 2.51
C GLN A 36 -5.37 4.59 3.14
N GLU A 37 -6.36 5.14 2.43
CA GLU A 37 -7.76 4.98 2.82
C GLU A 37 -8.18 3.53 2.63
N VAL A 38 -8.85 2.97 3.61
CA VAL A 38 -9.36 1.60 3.60
C VAL A 38 -10.85 1.59 3.91
N PRO A 39 -11.60 0.58 3.43
CA PRO A 39 -13.02 0.50 3.72
C PRO A 39 -13.27 0.31 5.22
N VAL A 40 -14.37 0.87 5.71
CA VAL A 40 -14.81 0.68 7.12
C VAL A 40 -15.11 -0.79 7.44
N SER A 41 -15.41 -1.60 6.42
CA SER A 41 -15.59 -3.05 6.56
C SER A 41 -14.28 -3.82 6.75
N ASP A 42 -13.12 -3.15 6.68
CA ASP A 42 -11.84 -3.78 6.97
C ASP A 42 -11.81 -4.29 8.42
N PRO A 43 -11.42 -5.56 8.67
CA PRO A 43 -11.41 -6.11 10.02
C PRO A 43 -10.53 -5.32 10.99
N GLY A 44 -9.35 -4.88 10.55
CA GLY A 44 -8.46 -4.08 11.38
C GLY A 44 -9.05 -2.71 11.70
N ALA A 45 -9.80 -2.11 10.77
CA ALA A 45 -10.55 -0.89 11.03
C ALA A 45 -11.64 -1.07 12.09
N GLN A 46 -12.37 -2.20 12.06
CA GLN A 46 -13.41 -2.51 13.04
C GLN A 46 -12.82 -2.75 14.43
N GLU A 47 -11.71 -3.50 14.51
CA GLU A 47 -10.98 -3.74 15.75
C GLU A 47 -10.45 -2.43 16.35
N ALA A 48 -9.84 -1.58 15.52
CA ALA A 48 -9.34 -0.27 15.96
C ALA A 48 -10.46 0.64 16.46
N ALA A 49 -11.62 0.63 15.79
CA ALA A 49 -12.78 1.41 16.22
C ALA A 49 -13.37 0.91 17.55
N ALA A 50 -13.43 -0.41 17.74
CA ALA A 50 -13.87 -1.02 19.01
C ALA A 50 -12.91 -0.66 20.15
N PHE A 51 -11.60 -0.83 19.94
CA PHE A 51 -10.58 -0.45 20.91
C PHE A 51 -10.68 1.04 21.29
N ALA A 52 -10.83 1.94 20.31
CA ALA A 52 -10.95 3.36 20.56
C ALA A 52 -12.20 3.70 21.39
N MET A 53 -13.33 3.02 21.14
CA MET A 53 -14.56 3.20 21.91
C MET A 53 -14.38 2.78 23.37
N ASP A 54 -13.76 1.62 23.60
CA ASP A 54 -13.50 1.11 24.94
C ASP A 54 -12.54 2.01 25.70
N ALA A 55 -11.44 2.43 25.06
CA ALA A 55 -10.48 3.36 25.65
C ALA A 55 -11.14 4.71 26.00
N TYR A 56 -12.02 5.22 25.13
CA TYR A 56 -12.73 6.46 25.39
C TYR A 56 -13.67 6.34 26.60
N ASN A 57 -14.46 5.27 26.67
CA ASN A 57 -15.36 5.04 27.80
C ASN A 57 -14.62 4.88 29.12
N GLN A 58 -13.46 4.22 29.11
CA GLN A 58 -12.63 4.04 30.30
C GLN A 58 -11.93 5.34 30.75
N GLY A 59 -11.51 6.18 29.81
CA GLY A 59 -10.85 7.46 30.09
C GLY A 59 -11.81 8.64 30.33
N SER A 60 -13.11 8.43 30.10
CA SER A 60 -14.15 9.45 30.25
C SER A 60 -14.62 9.55 31.70
N ASN A 61 -14.87 10.77 32.17
CA ASN A 61 -15.54 11.03 33.46
C ASN A 61 -17.07 11.03 33.36
N SER A 62 -17.62 10.58 32.23
CA SER A 62 -19.06 10.49 32.04
C SER A 62 -19.64 9.38 32.91
N LEU A 63 -20.82 9.66 33.50
CA LEU A 63 -21.63 8.64 34.18
C LEU A 63 -22.28 7.65 33.21
N TYR A 64 -22.25 7.95 31.90
CA TYR A 64 -22.86 7.15 30.86
C TYR A 64 -21.84 6.62 29.86
N TYR A 65 -22.08 5.40 29.39
CA TYR A 65 -21.34 4.80 28.28
C TYR A 65 -21.71 5.43 26.95
N TYR A 66 -20.70 5.69 26.14
CA TYR A 66 -20.83 6.09 24.75
C TYR A 66 -20.87 4.85 23.85
N LYS A 67 -21.56 4.99 22.73
CA LYS A 67 -21.66 3.98 21.69
C LYS A 67 -21.15 4.54 20.37
N LEU A 68 -20.39 3.74 19.64
CA LEU A 68 -19.93 4.07 18.29
C LEU A 68 -21.14 4.11 17.35
N LEU A 69 -21.41 5.27 16.73
CA LEU A 69 -22.52 5.45 15.79
C LEU A 69 -22.11 5.19 14.35
N ARG A 70 -21.00 5.78 13.92
CA ARG A 70 -20.49 5.69 12.55
C ARG A 70 -19.01 6.03 12.51
N VAL A 71 -18.25 5.26 11.73
CA VAL A 71 -16.88 5.61 11.33
C VAL A 71 -16.97 6.39 10.02
N LEU A 72 -16.43 7.62 10.01
CA LEU A 72 -16.49 8.51 8.84
C LEU A 72 -15.36 8.26 7.85
N LYS A 73 -14.18 7.90 8.36
CA LYS A 73 -12.97 7.72 7.55
C LYS A 73 -12.04 6.75 8.25
N VAL A 74 -11.37 5.90 7.48
CA VAL A 74 -10.33 5.00 7.97
C VAL A 74 -9.10 5.15 7.09
N GLU A 75 -7.96 5.41 7.72
CA GLU A 75 -6.66 5.43 7.07
C GLU A 75 -5.76 4.42 7.77
N THR A 76 -5.05 3.61 6.99
CA THR A 76 -3.98 2.73 7.47
C THR A 76 -2.65 3.27 7.01
N GLN A 77 -1.65 3.17 7.86
CA GLN A 77 -0.27 3.46 7.49
C GLN A 77 0.54 2.18 7.68
N PRO A 78 0.98 1.53 6.59
CA PRO A 78 1.86 0.39 6.72
C PRO A 78 3.22 0.90 7.22
N LEU A 79 3.53 0.60 8.48
CA LEU A 79 4.86 0.84 9.03
C LEU A 79 5.82 -0.15 8.38
N SER A 80 7.03 0.30 8.05
CA SER A 80 8.09 -0.61 7.61
C SER A 80 8.31 -1.68 8.68
N ALA A 81 8.43 -2.94 8.26
CA ALA A 81 8.69 -4.05 9.16
C ALA A 81 9.83 -3.71 10.15
N PRO A 82 9.74 -4.13 11.42
CA PRO A 82 10.78 -3.85 12.40
C PRO A 82 12.12 -4.35 11.85
N ARG A 83 13.12 -3.48 11.89
CA ARG A 83 14.50 -3.85 11.59
C ARG A 83 14.90 -4.87 12.66
N ASN A 84 14.91 -6.16 12.32
CA ASN A 84 15.49 -7.19 13.18
C ASN A 84 17.00 -6.91 13.28
N GLY A 85 17.34 -6.15 14.31
CA GLY A 85 18.69 -5.78 14.68
C GLY A 85 18.84 -5.98 16.19
N ILE A 86 19.39 -7.15 16.53
CA ILE A 86 20.20 -7.49 17.71
C ILE A 86 19.54 -7.30 19.09
N GLN A 87 19.33 -8.42 19.80
CA GLN A 87 20.32 -8.95 20.75
C GLN A 87 20.36 -10.48 20.67
#